data_AF-A0A534ZPD4-F1
#
_entry.id   AF-A0A534ZPD4-F1
#
_cell.length_a   1.000
_cell.length_b   1.000
_cell.length_c   1.000
_cell.angle_alpha   90.00
_cell.angle_beta   90.00
_cell.angle_gamma   90.00
#
_symmetry.space_group_name_H-M   'P 1'
#
loop_
_entity.id
_entity.type
_entity.pdbx_description
1 polymer ?
#
loop_
_entity_poly.entity_id
_entity_poly.type
_entity_poly.pdbx_seq_one_letter_code
_entity_poly.pdbx_strand_id
1 'polypeptide(L)'
;MDGDRQLRRLPARVGGSGTLTAAAPPGPFVDRLQAAGFDFFVGVPCSLVGPVIAELDRRGVYLPETREDAALGVAAGAYLAGRLPVVVMQNSGLGVSLNALGSLHLLYRMPCLLLVTWRGYRGEDAPEHLVMGRTLPGILDL
;
A
#
# COMPACT_ATOMS: atom_id res chain seq x y z
N MET A 1 -17.38 -19.98 -5.39
CA MET A 1 -17.20 -18.63 -4.82
C MET A 1 -17.20 -17.66 -5.98
N ASP A 2 -18.25 -16.85 -6.10
CA ASP A 2 -18.48 -15.96 -7.24
C ASP A 2 -17.62 -14.69 -7.08
N GLY A 3 -16.39 -14.73 -7.62
CA GLY A 3 -15.36 -13.70 -7.44
C GLY A 3 -15.76 -12.29 -7.92
N ASP A 4 -16.78 -12.20 -8.78
CA ASP A 4 -17.26 -10.92 -9.32
C ASP A 4 -18.08 -10.10 -8.33
N ARG A 5 -18.61 -10.71 -7.26
CA ARG A 5 -19.34 -9.97 -6.21
C ARG A 5 -18.40 -9.20 -5.28
N GLN A 6 -17.15 -9.64 -5.11
CA GLN A 6 -16.21 -9.00 -4.19
C GLN A 6 -15.49 -7.79 -4.81
N LEU A 7 -15.24 -7.81 -6.13
CA LEU A 7 -14.68 -6.66 -6.87
C LEU A 7 -15.60 -5.44 -6.86
N ARG A 8 -16.91 -5.62 -6.67
CA ARG A 8 -17.90 -4.53 -6.54
C ARG A 8 -17.78 -3.73 -5.23
N ARG A 9 -16.96 -4.19 -4.28
CA ARG A 9 -16.68 -3.47 -3.02
C ARG A 9 -15.46 -2.56 -3.11
N LEU A 10 -14.68 -2.64 -4.18
CA LEU A 10 -13.55 -1.73 -4.34
C LEU A 10 -14.08 -0.33 -4.66
N PRO A 11 -13.55 0.72 -4.00
CA PRO A 11 -13.82 2.08 -4.43
C PRO A 11 -13.43 2.23 -5.91
N ALA A 12 -14.17 3.04 -6.66
CA ALA A 12 -13.90 3.29 -8.08
C ALA A 12 -12.41 3.63 -8.29
N ARG A 13 -11.84 3.25 -9.45
CA ARG A 13 -10.45 3.58 -9.80
C ARG A 13 -10.18 5.05 -9.49
N VAL A 14 -9.32 5.32 -8.52
CA VAL A 14 -8.82 6.66 -8.24
C VAL A 14 -7.74 6.97 -9.29
N GLY A 15 -8.19 7.21 -10.52
CA GLY A 15 -7.37 7.71 -11.62
C GLY A 15 -7.55 9.23 -11.69
N GLY A 16 -6.70 9.97 -10.99
CA GLY A 16 -6.67 11.43 -11.05
C GLY A 16 -5.27 11.92 -11.34
N SER A 17 -5.06 12.48 -12.52
CA SER A 17 -3.91 13.35 -12.80
C SER A 17 -4.12 14.66 -12.04
N GLY A 18 -3.88 14.63 -10.73
CA GLY A 18 -3.88 15.80 -9.87
C GLY A 18 -2.46 16.24 -9.61
N THR A 19 -2.15 17.51 -9.85
CA THR A 19 -0.91 18.12 -9.36
C THR A 19 -0.82 17.90 -7.85
N LEU A 20 0.20 17.18 -7.38
CA LEU A 20 0.46 16.94 -5.96
C LEU A 20 0.89 18.26 -5.29
N THR A 21 -0.08 19.05 -4.83
CA THR A 21 0.16 20.28 -4.08
C THR A 21 -0.03 20.00 -2.58
N ALA A 22 1.07 20.08 -1.83
CA ALA A 22 1.21 19.83 -0.40
C ALA A 22 0.86 18.41 0.08
N ALA A 23 1.70 17.83 0.94
CA ALA A 23 1.39 16.57 1.62
C ALA A 23 0.08 16.75 2.41
N ALA A 24 -0.94 15.95 2.10
CA ALA A 24 -2.17 15.97 2.87
C ALA A 24 -1.85 15.65 4.35
N PRO A 25 -2.43 16.37 5.31
CA PRO A 25 -2.20 16.06 6.72
C PRO A 25 -2.59 14.60 7.03
N PRO A 26 -1.89 13.90 7.92
CA PRO A 26 -2.07 12.45 8.13
C PRO A 26 -3.51 12.04 8.46
N GLY A 27 -4.18 12.76 9.36
CA GLY A 27 -5.58 12.50 9.74
C GLY A 27 -6.54 12.52 8.55
N PRO A 28 -6.67 13.67 7.84
CA PRO A 28 -7.49 13.77 6.63
C PRO A 28 -7.15 12.75 5.54
N PHE A 29 -5.88 12.35 5.41
CA PHE A 29 -5.49 11.29 4.48
C PHE A 29 -6.06 9.93 4.91
N VAL A 30 -5.90 9.55 6.18
CA VAL A 30 -6.46 8.32 6.74
C VAL A 30 -7.99 8.33 6.70
N ASP A 31 -8.63 9.47 6.97
CA ASP A 31 -10.09 9.64 6.89
C ASP A 31 -10.61 9.31 5.49
N ARG A 32 -9.91 9.75 4.44
CA ARG A 32 -10.27 9.44 3.04
C ARG A 32 -10.14 7.95 2.73
N LEU A 33 -9.10 7.28 3.24
CA LEU A 33 -8.94 5.84 3.07
C LEU A 33 -10.08 5.07 3.76
N GLN A 34 -10.40 5.44 5.01
CA GLN A 34 -11.49 4.80 5.75
C GLN A 34 -12.86 5.08 5.14
N ALA A 35 -13.10 6.31 4.66
CA ALA A 35 -14.33 6.65 3.93
C ALA A 35 -14.47 5.86 2.61
N ALA A 36 -13.35 5.46 2.00
CA ALA A 36 -13.32 4.58 0.83
C ALA A 36 -13.46 3.08 1.17
N GLY A 37 -13.60 2.74 2.45
CA GLY A 37 -13.84 1.37 2.93
C GLY A 37 -12.58 0.62 3.37
N PHE A 38 -11.39 1.21 3.28
CA PHE A 38 -10.15 0.59 3.76
C PHE A 38 -10.09 0.63 5.28
N ASP A 39 -10.00 -0.54 5.91
CA ASP A 39 -10.23 -0.67 7.34
C ASP A 39 -9.17 -1.49 8.08
N PHE A 40 -8.19 -2.05 7.38
CA PHE A 40 -7.08 -2.79 7.96
C PHE A 40 -5.77 -2.38 7.29
N PHE A 41 -4.75 -2.03 8.08
CA PHE A 41 -3.49 -1.52 7.58
C PHE A 41 -2.35 -2.38 8.11
N VAL A 42 -1.46 -2.82 7.25
CA VAL A 42 -0.31 -3.65 7.63
C VAL A 42 0.90 -3.24 6.82
N GLY A 43 2.11 -3.36 7.36
CA GLY A 43 3.29 -3.01 6.57
C GLY A 43 4.57 -2.85 7.35
N VAL A 44 5.64 -2.63 6.60
CA VAL A 44 6.96 -2.30 7.16
C VAL A 44 7.03 -0.79 7.37
N PRO A 45 7.32 -0.31 8.60
CA PRO A 45 7.38 1.13 8.85
C PRO A 45 8.41 1.85 7.96
N CYS A 46 8.03 3.00 7.40
CA CYS A 46 8.88 3.82 6.56
C CYS A 46 8.83 5.28 7.02
N SER A 47 10.00 5.94 7.09
CA SER A 47 10.13 7.33 7.56
C SER A 47 9.34 8.34 6.71
N LEU A 48 9.24 8.12 5.39
CA LEU A 48 8.48 9.00 4.49
C LEU A 48 6.97 9.07 4.81
N VAL A 49 6.42 8.03 5.45
CA VAL A 49 5.01 7.96 5.85
C VAL A 49 4.84 7.79 7.36
N GLY A 50 5.89 8.09 8.14
CA GLY A 50 5.88 7.97 9.60
C GLY A 50 4.69 8.66 10.27
N PRO A 51 4.34 9.91 9.91
CA PRO A 51 3.16 10.57 10.46
C PRO A 51 1.82 9.87 10.13
N VAL A 52 1.71 9.22 8.97
CA VAL A 52 0.53 8.44 8.59
C VAL A 52 0.46 7.15 9.41
N ILE A 53 1.59 6.45 9.57
CA ILE A 53 1.66 5.24 10.42
C ILE A 53 1.29 5.59 11.86
N ALA A 54 1.85 6.66 12.42
CA ALA A 54 1.53 7.09 13.78
C ALA A 54 0.03 7.39 13.95
N GLU A 55 -0.62 7.97 12.94
CA GLU A 55 -2.06 8.20 12.97
C GLU A 55 -2.87 6.89 12.88
N LEU A 56 -2.43 5.92 12.07
CA LEU A 56 -3.07 4.60 11.99
C LEU A 56 -2.89 3.79 13.29
N ASP A 57 -1.71 3.86 13.92
CA ASP A 57 -1.41 3.29 15.24
C ASP A 57 -2.30 3.91 16.32
N ARG A 58 -2.41 5.25 16.34
CA ARG A 58 -3.29 5.97 17.28
C ARG A 58 -4.76 5.54 17.13
N ARG A 59 -5.18 5.15 15.92
CA ARG A 59 -6.53 4.63 15.63
C ARG A 59 -6.67 3.13 15.89
N GLY A 60 -5.59 2.41 16.19
CA GLY A 60 -5.60 0.97 16.45
C GLY A 60 -5.92 0.11 15.22
N VAL A 61 -5.63 0.61 14.01
CA VAL A 61 -5.92 -0.10 12.74
C VAL A 61 -4.66 -0.51 11.98
N TYR A 62 -3.47 -0.21 12.52
CA TYR A 62 -2.18 -0.60 11.96
C TYR A 62 -1.62 -1.85 12.64
N LEU A 63 -1.09 -2.76 11.83
CA LEU A 63 -0.30 -3.89 12.27
C LEU A 63 1.13 -3.75 11.69
N PRO A 64 2.15 -3.52 12.52
CA PRO A 64 3.52 -3.48 12.04
C PRO A 64 3.99 -4.88 11.63
N GLU A 65 4.69 -4.95 10.51
CA GLU A 65 5.32 -6.15 9.99
C GLU A 65 6.82 -5.93 9.75
N THR A 66 7.58 -7.02 9.73
CA THR A 66 9.04 -6.97 9.56
C THR A 66 9.48 -7.16 8.11
N ARG A 67 8.59 -7.66 7.26
CA ARG A 67 8.84 -7.86 5.83
C ARG A 67 7.61 -7.53 5.01
N GLU A 68 7.81 -6.93 3.84
CA GLU A 68 6.73 -6.51 2.95
C GLU A 68 5.96 -7.69 2.33
N ASP A 69 6.64 -8.79 2.03
CA ASP A 69 6.02 -10.02 1.53
C ASP A 69 5.16 -10.73 2.59
N ALA A 70 5.60 -10.72 3.85
CA ALA A 70 4.81 -11.18 4.98
C ALA A 70 3.57 -10.31 5.19
N ALA A 71 3.71 -8.98 5.08
CA ALA A 71 2.59 -8.04 5.17
C ALA A 71 1.51 -8.31 4.10
N LEU A 72 1.89 -8.71 2.89
CA LEU A 72 0.95 -9.18 1.87
C LEU A 72 0.22 -10.47 2.30
N GLY A 73 0.93 -11.43 2.87
CA GLY A 73 0.30 -12.64 3.43
C GLY A 73 -0.74 -12.31 4.51
N VAL A 74 -0.43 -11.38 5.40
CA VAL A 74 -1.37 -10.91 6.43
C VAL A 74 -2.55 -10.16 5.80
N ALA A 75 -2.30 -9.31 4.80
CA ALA A 75 -3.36 -8.61 4.07
C ALA A 75 -4.31 -9.60 3.37
N ALA A 76 -3.79 -10.66 2.76
CA ALA A 76 -4.61 -11.73 2.19
C ALA A 76 -5.50 -12.39 3.26
N GLY A 77 -4.95 -12.69 4.44
CA GLY A 77 -5.72 -13.19 5.58
C GLY A 77 -6.82 -12.22 6.04
N ALA A 78 -6.49 -10.93 6.16
CA ALA A 78 -7.45 -9.88 6.53
C ALA A 78 -8.58 -9.77 5.49
N TYR A 79 -8.25 -9.85 4.20
CA TYR A 79 -9.24 -9.87 3.13
C TYR A 79 -10.19 -11.08 3.23
N LEU A 80 -9.65 -12.27 3.49
CA LEU A 80 -10.46 -13.48 3.71
C LEU A 80 -11.35 -13.39 4.96
N ALA A 81 -10.93 -12.62 5.96
CA ALA A 81 -11.73 -12.28 7.14
C ALA A 81 -12.78 -11.18 6.87
N GLY A 82 -12.94 -10.72 5.62
CA GLY A 82 -13.95 -9.74 5.21
C GLY A 82 -13.53 -8.28 5.33
N ARG A 83 -12.24 -8.00 5.55
CA ARG A 83 -11.67 -6.66 5.62
C ARG A 83 -11.24 -6.17 4.23
N LEU A 84 -10.97 -4.87 4.08
CA LEU A 84 -10.36 -4.31 2.87
C LEU A 84 -8.97 -3.75 3.22
N PRO A 85 -7.90 -4.53 3.01
CA PRO A 85 -6.59 -4.21 3.53
C PRO A 85 -5.81 -3.19 2.70
N VAL A 86 -4.96 -2.44 3.38
CA VAL A 86 -3.90 -1.58 2.81
C VAL A 86 -2.55 -2.12 3.27
N VAL A 87 -1.64 -2.30 2.32
CA VAL A 87 -0.24 -2.65 2.60
C VAL A 87 0.64 -1.43 2.43
N VAL A 88 1.28 -1.01 3.52
CA VAL A 88 2.24 0.09 3.55
C VAL A 88 3.64 -0.47 3.31
N MET A 89 4.33 0.05 2.29
CA MET A 89 5.67 -0.41 1.96
C MET A 89 6.49 0.67 1.26
N GLN A 90 7.79 0.43 1.12
CA GLN A 90 8.68 1.21 0.27
C GLN A 90 8.87 0.54 -1.11
N ASN A 91 9.31 1.30 -2.11
CA ASN A 91 9.51 0.83 -3.47
C ASN A 91 10.53 -0.32 -3.62
N SER A 92 11.54 -0.40 -2.75
CA SER A 92 12.45 -1.55 -2.67
C SER A 92 11.71 -2.82 -2.23
N GLY A 93 10.89 -2.69 -1.17
CA GLY A 93 10.02 -3.75 -0.66
C GLY A 93 8.98 -4.21 -1.69
N LEU A 94 8.46 -3.30 -2.52
CA LEU A 94 7.62 -3.65 -3.68
C LEU A 94 8.35 -4.60 -4.63
N GLY A 95 9.61 -4.30 -4.96
CA GLY A 95 10.43 -5.15 -5.82
C GLY A 95 10.62 -6.57 -5.27
N VAL A 96 10.88 -6.70 -3.97
CA VAL A 96 10.96 -8.00 -3.27
C VAL A 96 9.60 -8.73 -3.27
N SER A 97 8.53 -7.97 -3.16
CA SER A 97 7.17 -8.49 -2.97
C SER A 97 6.45 -8.88 -4.27
N LEU A 98 7.05 -8.68 -5.44
CA LEU A 98 6.41 -8.99 -6.73
C LEU A 98 5.97 -10.46 -6.83
N ASN A 99 6.77 -11.38 -6.31
CA ASN A 99 6.37 -12.79 -6.31
C ASN A 99 5.15 -13.05 -5.42
N ALA A 100 5.07 -12.44 -4.23
CA ALA A 100 3.91 -12.57 -3.34
C ALA A 100 2.66 -11.92 -3.95
N LEU A 101 2.80 -10.76 -4.59
CA LEU A 101 1.71 -10.12 -5.33
C LEU A 101 1.20 -11.01 -6.46
N GLY A 102 2.09 -11.53 -7.31
CA GLY A 102 1.74 -12.39 -8.45
C GLY A 102 1.11 -13.71 -8.03
N SER A 103 1.78 -14.43 -7.13
CA SER A 103 1.40 -15.80 -6.74
C SER A 103 0.23 -15.89 -5.76
N LEU A 104 -0.11 -14.80 -5.05
CA LEU A 104 -1.20 -14.79 -4.08
C LEU A 104 -2.28 -13.77 -4.45
N HIS A 105 -1.98 -12.48 -4.39
CA HIS A 105 -3.00 -11.44 -4.56
C HIS A 105 -3.62 -11.42 -5.95
N LEU A 106 -2.79 -11.45 -6.99
CA LEU A 106 -3.24 -11.44 -8.37
C LEU A 106 -3.85 -12.80 -8.76
N LEU A 107 -3.17 -13.90 -8.44
CA LEU A 107 -3.63 -15.26 -8.77
C LEU A 107 -5.02 -15.56 -8.19
N TYR A 108 -5.24 -15.22 -6.92
CA TYR A 108 -6.50 -15.52 -6.23
C TYR A 108 -7.48 -14.33 -6.21
N ARG A 109 -7.18 -13.24 -6.93
CA ARG A 109 -8.00 -12.02 -7.01
C ARG A 109 -8.35 -11.49 -5.61
N MET A 110 -7.36 -11.41 -4.73
CA MET A 110 -7.48 -10.88 -3.37
C MET A 110 -7.05 -9.41 -3.37
N PRO A 111 -7.99 -8.46 -3.49
CA PRO A 111 -7.63 -7.05 -3.55
C PRO A 111 -7.02 -6.55 -2.25
N CYS A 112 -6.00 -5.72 -2.41
CA CYS A 112 -5.45 -4.84 -1.38
C CYS A 112 -5.03 -3.52 -2.05
N LEU A 113 -4.99 -2.44 -1.28
CA LEU A 113 -4.36 -1.19 -1.73
C LEU A 113 -2.89 -1.20 -1.32
N LEU A 114 -1.99 -0.91 -2.26
CA LEU A 114 -0.58 -0.72 -1.95
C LEU A 114 -0.30 0.77 -1.75
N LEU A 115 0.11 1.15 -0.54
CA LEU A 115 0.65 2.48 -0.25
C LEU A 115 2.19 2.40 -0.33
N VAL A 116 2.72 2.69 -1.52
CA VAL A 116 4.15 2.56 -1.82
C VAL A 116 4.84 3.91 -1.70
N THR A 117 5.82 4.01 -0.81
CA THR A 117 6.66 5.21 -0.71
C THR A 117 7.72 5.25 -1.81
N TRP A 118 7.89 6.41 -2.42
CA TRP A 118 8.83 6.61 -3.53
C TRP A 118 10.17 7.17 -3.01
N ARG A 119 11.01 6.29 -2.44
CA ARG A 119 12.40 6.61 -2.10
C ARG A 119 13.20 6.88 -3.38
N GLY A 120 14.05 7.90 -3.40
CA GLY A 120 14.80 8.32 -4.59
C GLY A 120 14.00 9.11 -5.63
N TYR A 121 12.80 9.60 -5.30
CA TYR A 121 12.01 10.48 -6.18
C TYR A 121 12.83 11.71 -6.58
N ARG A 122 12.85 12.03 -7.88
CA ARG A 122 13.63 13.14 -8.48
C ARG A 122 15.14 13.12 -8.19
N GLY A 123 15.69 11.98 -7.77
CA GLY A 123 17.10 11.85 -7.42
C GLY A 123 17.47 12.38 -6.04
N GLU A 124 16.49 12.67 -5.18
CA GLU A 124 16.70 13.21 -3.83
C GLU A 124 16.50 12.12 -2.76
N ASP A 125 17.55 11.36 -2.44
CA ASP A 125 17.60 10.43 -1.31
C ASP A 125 19.03 9.89 -1.13
N ALA A 126 19.23 8.99 -0.18
CA ALA A 126 20.49 8.26 -0.03
C ALA A 126 20.80 7.40 -1.28
N PRO A 127 22.08 7.21 -1.66
CA PRO A 127 22.49 6.54 -2.90
C PRO A 127 21.84 5.18 -3.16
N GLU A 128 21.64 4.39 -2.11
CA GLU A 128 21.00 3.08 -2.15
C GLU A 128 19.54 3.11 -2.62
N HIS A 129 18.83 4.22 -2.40
CA HIS A 129 17.44 4.39 -2.81
C HIS A 129 17.29 4.87 -4.26
N LEU A 130 18.32 5.49 -4.84
CA LEU A 130 18.23 6.11 -6.17
C LEU A 130 17.97 5.10 -7.27
N VAL A 131 18.53 3.89 -7.16
CA VAL A 131 18.33 2.83 -8.15
C VAL A 131 16.86 2.41 -8.18
N MET A 132 16.29 2.01 -7.03
CA MET A 132 14.88 1.62 -6.98
C MET A 132 13.92 2.78 -7.25
N GLY A 133 14.28 4.01 -6.86
CA GLY A 133 13.51 5.20 -7.20
C GLY A 133 13.31 5.38 -8.70
N ARG A 134 14.34 5.14 -9.51
CA ARG A 134 14.24 5.23 -10.98
C ARG A 134 13.52 4.03 -11.60
N THR A 135 13.62 2.85 -10.98
CA THR A 135 13.00 1.61 -11.48
C THR A 135 11.50 1.56 -11.21
N LEU A 136 11.02 2.21 -10.14
CA LEU A 136 9.63 2.12 -9.68
C LEU A 136 8.57 2.32 -10.79
N PRO A 137 8.63 3.36 -11.65
CA PRO A 137 7.63 3.52 -12.71
C PRO A 137 7.53 2.31 -13.64
N GLY A 138 8.68 1.74 -14.04
CA GLY A 138 8.70 0.55 -14.90
C GLY A 138 8.12 -0.71 -14.24
N ILE A 139 8.13 -0.79 -12.91
CA ILE A 139 7.45 -1.87 -12.18
C ILE A 139 5.93 -1.66 -12.16
N LEU A 140 5.47 -0.41 -12.13
CA LEU A 140 4.04 -0.08 -12.05
C LEU A 140 3.35 -0.12 -13.43
N ASP A 141 4.11 -0.08 -14.52
CA ASP A 141 3.62 -0.15 -15.91
C ASP A 141 3.55 -1.60 -16.47
N LEU A 142 3.82 -2.62 -15.64
CA LEU A 142 3.71 -4.05 -15.97
C LEU A 142 2.23 -4.50 -16.14
#